data_AF-A0A2E0YES7-F1
#
_entry.id   AF-A0A2E0YES7-F1
#
_cell.length_a   1.000
_cell.length_b   1.000
_cell.length_c   1.000
_cell.angle_alpha   90.00
_cell.angle_beta   90.00
_cell.angle_gamma   90.00
#
_symmetry.space_group_name_H-M   'P 1'
#
loop_
_entity.id
_entity.type
_entity.pdbx_description
1 polymer ?
#
loop_
_entity_poly.entity_id
_entity_poly.type
_entity_poly.pdbx_seq_one_letter_code
_entity_poly.pdbx_strand_id
1 'polypeptide(L)'
;MGDESTSPPKARPFRNFLKLVPVLEWFYPIDHRRLWKDAYNEAYPSGKTLKESYKDVWEMNTLAAVLVLAMNASLFFSLLTGESKDFYWEAESYTSLAWWTMVMGGVIVVINFCHLNCLLVVHGIYSAVDDDNFRTIVSARGPTGKLAMIPDYLVVCSMYGMATWWSMLLIVHIRDLVGTLVIVGALLLIVTFLVSYSSYAARIIYHSGAHKPESIFSEMASEDLPRSHEELGQMLMERALNDAQKTMEPLNIGSQIEKDLENTEGWSSSPK
;
A
#
# COMPACT_ATOMS: atom_id res chain seq x y z
N MET A 1 44.44 26.61 2.94
CA MET A 1 43.65 26.26 4.14
C MET A 1 42.55 27.30 4.22
N GLY A 2 41.29 27.05 3.91
CA GLY A 2 40.58 25.82 3.63
C GLY A 2 39.12 26.12 3.96
N ASP A 3 38.41 26.78 3.05
CA ASP A 3 36.95 26.89 3.10
C ASP A 3 36.43 26.04 1.94
N GLU A 4 36.36 24.72 2.17
CA GLU A 4 35.46 23.89 1.40
C GLU A 4 34.05 24.35 1.75
N SER A 5 33.48 25.20 0.90
CA SER A 5 32.04 25.38 0.88
C SER A 5 31.44 24.01 0.63
N THR A 6 30.89 23.42 1.69
CA THR A 6 30.07 22.21 1.61
C THR A 6 28.82 22.59 0.83
N SER A 7 28.95 22.55 -0.49
CA SER A 7 27.83 22.53 -1.41
C SER A 7 26.83 21.49 -0.90
N PRO A 8 25.52 21.83 -0.84
CA PRO A 8 24.52 20.89 -0.37
C PRO A 8 24.67 19.60 -1.17
N PRO A 9 24.62 18.42 -0.51
CA PRO A 9 24.90 17.16 -1.16
C PRO A 9 23.99 17.04 -2.39
N LYS A 10 24.62 17.06 -3.58
CA LYS A 10 23.94 17.00 -4.87
C LYS A 10 22.84 15.95 -4.80
N ALA A 11 21.58 16.37 -4.84
CA ALA A 11 20.44 15.49 -4.63
C ALA A 11 20.58 14.29 -5.60
N ARG A 12 20.73 13.08 -5.05
CA ARG A 12 20.80 11.85 -5.83
C ARG A 12 19.45 11.13 -5.67
N PRO A 13 18.38 11.56 -6.36
CA PRO A 13 17.03 11.08 -6.13
C PRO A 13 16.93 9.56 -6.24
N PHE A 14 17.58 8.96 -7.23
CA PHE A 14 17.61 7.51 -7.41
C PHE A 14 18.34 6.77 -6.28
N ARG A 15 19.45 7.32 -5.78
CA ARG A 15 20.18 6.72 -4.65
C ARG A 15 19.39 6.82 -3.35
N ASN A 16 18.70 7.93 -3.13
CA ASN A 16 17.86 8.15 -1.96
C ASN A 16 16.63 7.24 -1.98
N PHE A 17 16.04 7.04 -3.16
CA PHE A 17 15.00 6.06 -3.40
C PHE A 17 15.42 4.65 -3.00
N LEU A 18 16.56 4.17 -3.49
CA LEU A 18 17.06 2.83 -3.15
C LEU A 18 17.49 2.65 -1.69
N LYS A 19 17.88 3.74 -1.02
CA LYS A 19 18.16 3.72 0.43
C LYS A 19 16.89 3.61 1.25
N LEU A 20 15.82 4.29 0.83
CA LEU A 20 14.55 4.28 1.54
C LEU A 20 13.66 3.11 1.14
N VAL A 21 13.81 2.53 -0.04
CA VAL A 21 13.07 1.34 -0.49
C VAL A 21 14.07 0.36 -1.12
N PRO A 22 14.65 -0.54 -0.32
CA PRO A 22 15.54 -1.59 -0.82
C PRO A 22 14.89 -2.40 -1.94
N VAL A 23 15.68 -2.78 -2.95
CA VAL A 23 15.20 -3.54 -4.13
C VAL A 23 14.52 -4.85 -3.72
N LEU A 24 14.96 -5.48 -2.63
CA LEU A 24 14.34 -6.68 -2.10
C LEU A 24 12.86 -6.46 -1.76
N GLU A 25 12.50 -5.27 -1.28
CA GLU A 25 11.12 -4.94 -0.89
C GLU A 25 10.19 -4.73 -2.07
N TRP A 26 10.71 -4.61 -3.29
CA TRP A 26 9.90 -4.42 -4.48
C TRP A 26 9.12 -5.69 -4.84
N PHE A 27 9.60 -6.84 -4.36
CA PHE A 27 9.10 -8.17 -4.72
C PHE A 27 8.22 -8.81 -3.64
N TYR A 28 7.96 -8.13 -2.52
CA TYR A 28 7.01 -8.59 -1.52
C TYR A 28 6.01 -7.50 -1.17
N PRO A 29 4.78 -7.86 -0.77
CA PRO A 29 3.78 -6.89 -0.39
C PRO A 29 4.24 -6.10 0.85
N ILE A 30 4.45 -4.79 0.67
CA ILE A 30 4.85 -3.85 1.73
C ILE A 30 3.59 -3.21 2.32
N ASP A 31 3.40 -3.28 3.64
CA ASP A 31 2.30 -2.60 4.36
C ASP A 31 2.63 -1.12 4.62
N HIS A 32 2.81 -0.35 3.55
CA HIS A 32 2.99 1.09 3.62
C HIS A 32 1.68 1.81 3.98
N ARG A 33 0.53 1.14 3.89
CA ARG A 33 -0.79 1.69 4.24
C ARG A 33 -0.91 1.90 5.75
N ARG A 34 -0.28 1.05 6.56
CA ARG A 34 -0.12 1.29 8.00
C ARG A 34 0.69 2.55 8.31
N LEU A 35 1.85 2.75 7.67
CA LEU A 35 2.65 3.96 7.87
C LEU A 35 1.85 5.23 7.53
N TRP A 36 1.07 5.17 6.45
CA TRP A 36 0.15 6.25 6.10
C TRP A 36 -0.93 6.46 7.16
N LYS A 37 -1.55 5.40 7.68
CA LYS A 37 -2.57 5.52 8.74
C LYS A 37 -2.00 6.08 10.05
N ASP A 38 -0.82 5.62 10.46
CA ASP A 38 -0.14 6.11 11.66
C ASP A 38 0.22 7.60 11.49
N ALA A 39 0.80 7.97 10.34
CA ALA A 39 1.07 9.36 10.00
C ALA A 39 -0.20 10.22 9.98
N TYR A 40 -1.30 9.73 9.38
CA TYR A 40 -2.59 10.42 9.37
C TYR A 40 -3.15 10.60 10.78
N ASN A 41 -3.11 9.56 11.62
CA ASN A 41 -3.61 9.61 13.00
C ASN A 41 -2.86 10.63 13.86
N GLU A 42 -1.56 10.79 13.61
CA GLU A 42 -0.73 11.78 14.29
C GLU A 42 -0.96 13.19 13.75
N ALA A 43 -1.16 13.37 12.44
CA ALA A 43 -1.31 14.67 11.78
C ALA A 43 -2.55 15.47 12.16
N TYR A 44 -3.67 14.80 12.46
CA TYR A 44 -4.92 15.48 12.80
C TYR A 44 -5.13 15.50 14.33
N PRO A 45 -5.17 16.67 14.98
CA PRO A 45 -5.25 16.77 16.44
C PRO A 45 -6.65 16.43 17.00
N SER A 46 -7.73 16.63 16.24
CA SER A 46 -9.10 16.32 16.69
C SER A 46 -9.71 15.12 15.96
N GLY A 47 -10.56 14.36 16.65
CA GLY A 47 -11.22 13.18 16.08
C GLY A 47 -12.16 13.53 14.92
N LYS A 48 -12.80 14.71 14.96
CA LYS A 48 -13.63 15.22 13.87
C LYS A 48 -12.88 15.42 12.55
N THR A 49 -11.77 16.17 12.56
CA THR A 49 -11.00 16.43 11.34
C THR A 49 -10.32 15.17 10.81
N LEU A 50 -9.89 14.29 11.72
CA LEU A 50 -9.39 12.97 11.37
C LEU A 50 -10.47 12.15 10.64
N LYS A 51 -11.70 12.12 11.16
CA LYS A 51 -12.83 11.39 10.56
C LYS A 51 -13.23 11.92 9.19
N GLU A 52 -13.29 13.24 9.01
CA GLU A 52 -13.56 13.87 7.72
C GLU A 52 -12.48 13.49 6.69
N SER A 53 -11.20 13.57 7.06
CA SER A 53 -10.11 13.21 6.17
C SER A 53 -10.11 11.73 5.77
N TYR A 54 -10.39 10.85 6.73
CA TYR A 54 -10.51 9.43 6.48
C TYR A 54 -11.72 9.09 5.59
N LYS A 55 -12.83 9.83 5.73
CA LYS A 55 -14.02 9.67 4.90
C LYS A 55 -13.69 9.88 3.42
N ASP A 56 -13.00 10.96 3.07
CA ASP A 56 -12.58 11.25 1.69
C ASP A 56 -11.72 10.12 1.11
N VAL A 57 -10.77 9.63 1.91
CA VAL A 57 -9.88 8.53 1.50
C VAL A 57 -10.67 7.22 1.31
N TRP A 58 -11.67 6.92 2.14
CA TRP A 58 -12.48 5.72 1.99
C TRP A 58 -13.43 5.78 0.81
N GLU A 59 -14.06 6.93 0.56
CA GLU A 59 -14.94 7.12 -0.59
C GLU A 59 -14.17 6.84 -1.89
N MET A 60 -12.98 7.43 -2.02
CA MET A 60 -12.10 7.19 -3.16
C MET A 60 -11.65 5.71 -3.27
N ASN A 61 -11.26 5.09 -2.15
CA ASN A 61 -10.86 3.68 -2.14
C ASN A 61 -12.02 2.74 -2.46
N THR A 62 -13.24 3.06 -2.03
CA THR A 62 -14.44 2.27 -2.31
C THR A 62 -14.79 2.36 -3.79
N LEU A 63 -14.78 3.57 -4.37
CA LEU A 63 -14.98 3.76 -5.80
C LEU A 63 -13.95 2.97 -6.63
N ALA A 64 -12.67 3.04 -6.24
CA ALA A 64 -11.61 2.26 -6.88
C ALA A 64 -11.84 0.74 -6.77
N ALA A 65 -12.20 0.25 -5.57
CA ALA A 65 -12.48 -1.17 -5.35
C ALA A 65 -13.68 -1.67 -6.16
N VAL A 66 -14.75 -0.86 -6.28
CA VAL A 66 -15.91 -1.17 -7.12
C VAL A 66 -15.50 -1.27 -8.59
N LEU A 67 -14.73 -0.30 -9.11
CA LEU A 67 -14.25 -0.32 -10.50
C LEU A 67 -13.39 -1.55 -10.78
N VAL A 68 -12.45 -1.86 -9.88
CA VAL A 68 -11.58 -3.03 -9.98
C VAL A 68 -12.39 -4.33 -9.98
N LEU A 69 -13.36 -4.47 -9.06
CA LEU A 69 -14.24 -5.63 -9.01
C LEU A 69 -15.07 -5.75 -10.30
N ALA A 70 -15.68 -4.66 -10.75
CA ALA A 70 -16.52 -4.65 -11.95
C ALA A 70 -15.72 -5.05 -13.19
N MET A 71 -14.52 -4.49 -13.38
CA MET A 71 -13.63 -4.81 -14.48
C MET A 71 -13.21 -6.29 -14.46
N ASN A 72 -12.74 -6.79 -13.32
CA ASN A 72 -12.24 -8.16 -13.21
C ASN A 72 -13.37 -9.19 -13.28
N ALA A 73 -14.52 -8.92 -12.66
CA ALA A 73 -15.69 -9.79 -12.76
C ALA A 73 -16.22 -9.83 -14.18
N SER A 74 -16.35 -8.67 -14.85
CA SER A 74 -16.78 -8.59 -16.25
C SER A 74 -15.85 -9.38 -17.16
N LEU A 75 -14.54 -9.19 -17.03
CA LEU A 75 -13.55 -9.95 -17.78
C LEU A 75 -13.68 -11.45 -17.51
N PHE A 76 -13.71 -11.87 -16.24
CA PHE A 76 -13.81 -13.29 -15.86
C PHE A 76 -15.08 -13.95 -16.38
N PHE A 77 -16.24 -13.33 -16.21
CA PHE A 77 -17.50 -13.88 -16.71
C PHE A 77 -17.55 -13.87 -18.25
N SER A 78 -16.93 -12.88 -18.90
CA SER A 78 -16.80 -12.89 -20.37
C SER A 78 -15.98 -14.09 -20.86
N LEU A 79 -14.97 -14.55 -20.11
CA LEU A 79 -14.25 -15.79 -20.44
C LEU A 79 -15.11 -17.05 -20.25
N LEU A 80 -16.09 -17.02 -19.33
CA LEU A 80 -16.97 -18.15 -19.03
C LEU A 80 -18.20 -18.25 -19.93
N THR A 81 -18.64 -17.13 -20.51
CA THR A 81 -19.90 -17.07 -21.27
C THR A 81 -19.74 -16.53 -22.68
N GLY A 82 -18.57 -15.98 -23.02
CA GLY A 82 -18.29 -15.37 -24.32
C GLY A 82 -17.61 -16.32 -25.31
N GLU A 83 -16.97 -15.73 -26.32
CA GLU A 83 -16.38 -16.45 -27.46
C GLU A 83 -15.23 -17.39 -27.06
N SER A 84 -14.52 -17.09 -25.97
CA SER A 84 -13.41 -17.92 -25.47
C SER A 84 -13.87 -19.04 -24.52
N LYS A 85 -15.17 -19.20 -24.28
CA LYS A 85 -15.72 -20.18 -23.33
C LYS A 85 -15.20 -21.59 -23.63
N ASP A 86 -15.41 -22.08 -24.84
CA ASP A 86 -15.13 -23.49 -25.16
C ASP A 86 -13.64 -23.79 -25.00
N PHE A 87 -12.77 -22.84 -25.38
CA PHE A 87 -11.32 -22.94 -25.17
C PHE A 87 -10.94 -23.15 -23.69
N TYR A 88 -11.59 -22.44 -22.78
CA TYR A 88 -11.31 -22.55 -21.34
C TYR A 88 -11.99 -23.76 -20.67
N TRP A 89 -13.17 -24.15 -21.14
CA TRP A 89 -13.89 -25.31 -20.62
C TRP A 89 -13.27 -26.64 -21.06
N GLU A 90 -12.66 -26.67 -22.24
CA GLU A 90 -11.96 -27.84 -22.78
C GLU A 90 -10.49 -27.90 -22.36
N ALA A 91 -10.00 -26.89 -21.63
CA ALA A 91 -8.62 -26.82 -21.17
C ALA A 91 -8.27 -28.00 -20.24
N GLU A 92 -7.13 -28.65 -20.50
CA GLU A 92 -6.69 -29.79 -19.70
C GLU A 92 -6.47 -29.37 -18.24
N SER A 93 -7.11 -30.10 -17.33
CA SER A 93 -7.10 -29.78 -15.90
C SER A 93 -5.69 -29.94 -15.32
N TYR A 94 -5.30 -29.00 -14.45
CA TYR A 94 -4.02 -28.96 -13.71
C TYR A 94 -2.74 -28.80 -14.55
N THR A 95 -2.75 -29.10 -15.85
CA THR A 95 -1.56 -29.05 -16.72
C THR A 95 -1.53 -27.84 -17.65
N SER A 96 -2.70 -27.30 -18.01
CA SER A 96 -2.77 -26.19 -18.98
C SER A 96 -2.73 -24.82 -18.29
N LEU A 97 -2.00 -23.88 -18.91
CA LEU A 97 -1.98 -22.49 -18.47
C LEU A 97 -3.38 -21.87 -18.54
N ALA A 98 -4.18 -22.23 -19.55
CA ALA A 98 -5.56 -21.76 -19.70
C ALA A 98 -6.44 -22.15 -18.49
N TRP A 99 -6.33 -23.39 -18.01
CA TRP A 99 -7.05 -23.84 -16.82
C TRP A 99 -6.62 -23.06 -15.57
N TRP A 100 -5.31 -22.87 -15.36
CA TRP A 100 -4.81 -22.08 -14.24
C TRP A 100 -5.21 -20.60 -14.33
N THR A 101 -5.27 -20.02 -15.53
CA THR A 101 -5.78 -18.67 -15.76
C THR A 101 -7.24 -18.52 -15.32
N MET A 102 -8.06 -19.55 -15.54
CA MET A 102 -9.44 -19.58 -15.05
C MET A 102 -9.54 -19.66 -13.53
N VAL A 103 -8.79 -20.58 -12.91
CA VAL A 103 -8.76 -20.71 -11.44
C VAL A 103 -8.31 -19.41 -10.78
N MET A 104 -7.22 -18.82 -11.27
CA MET A 104 -6.71 -17.55 -10.76
C MET A 104 -7.72 -16.43 -10.94
N GLY A 105 -8.39 -16.34 -12.09
CA GLY A 105 -9.45 -15.34 -12.32
C GLY A 105 -10.57 -15.43 -11.28
N GLY A 106 -11.04 -16.64 -10.97
CA GLY A 106 -12.05 -16.85 -9.93
C GLY A 106 -11.56 -16.42 -8.54
N VAL A 107 -10.33 -16.79 -8.16
CA VAL A 107 -9.71 -16.39 -6.89
C VAL A 107 -9.61 -14.87 -6.80
N ILE A 108 -9.19 -14.18 -7.87
CA ILE A 108 -9.07 -12.71 -7.88
C ILE A 108 -10.43 -12.03 -7.76
N VAL A 109 -11.47 -12.54 -8.42
CA VAL A 109 -12.84 -12.00 -8.26
C VAL A 109 -13.31 -12.14 -6.80
N VAL A 110 -13.05 -13.28 -6.15
CA VAL A 110 -13.38 -13.48 -4.73
C VAL A 110 -12.61 -12.51 -3.83
N ILE A 111 -11.30 -12.35 -4.04
CA ILE A 111 -10.47 -11.40 -3.29
C ILE A 111 -11.01 -9.96 -3.45
N ASN A 112 -11.35 -9.54 -4.67
CA ASN A 112 -11.89 -8.21 -4.94
C ASN A 112 -13.25 -8.00 -4.26
N PHE A 113 -14.10 -9.04 -4.24
CA PHE A 113 -15.37 -9.00 -3.55
C PHE A 113 -15.18 -8.88 -2.02
N CYS A 114 -14.30 -9.69 -1.44
CA CYS A 114 -13.94 -9.60 -0.03
C CYS A 114 -13.35 -8.23 0.32
N HIS A 115 -12.45 -7.70 -0.51
CA HIS A 115 -11.85 -6.38 -0.33
C HIS A 115 -12.92 -5.29 -0.24
N LEU A 116 -13.84 -5.24 -1.20
CA LEU A 116 -14.93 -4.27 -1.21
C LEU A 116 -15.84 -4.41 0.03
N ASN A 117 -16.23 -5.63 0.38
CA ASN A 117 -17.09 -5.85 1.56
C ASN A 117 -16.39 -5.44 2.86
N CYS A 118 -15.11 -5.78 3.03
CA CYS A 118 -14.34 -5.34 4.18
C CYS A 118 -14.23 -3.81 4.24
N LEU A 119 -14.01 -3.13 3.10
CA LEU A 119 -14.04 -1.66 3.04
C LEU A 119 -15.38 -1.09 3.48
N LEU A 120 -16.49 -1.65 2.99
CA LEU A 120 -17.85 -1.21 3.35
C LEU A 120 -18.15 -1.42 4.84
N VAL A 121 -17.73 -2.54 5.42
CA VAL A 121 -17.89 -2.81 6.87
C VAL A 121 -17.10 -1.80 7.68
N VAL A 122 -15.83 -1.57 7.33
CA VAL A 122 -14.96 -0.60 8.00
C VAL A 122 -15.55 0.81 7.89
N HIS A 123 -16.06 1.18 6.72
CA HIS A 123 -16.75 2.46 6.52
C HIS A 123 -18.01 2.57 7.38
N GLY A 124 -18.80 1.50 7.51
CA GLY A 124 -19.99 1.45 8.37
C GLY A 124 -19.65 1.65 9.85
N ILE A 125 -18.61 0.96 10.35
CA ILE A 125 -18.11 1.11 11.73
C ILE A 125 -17.70 2.56 11.95
N TYR A 126 -16.85 3.11 11.08
CA TYR A 126 -16.29 4.44 11.25
C TYR A 126 -17.31 5.57 11.10
N SER A 127 -18.32 5.39 10.25
CA SER A 127 -19.42 6.34 10.13
C SER A 127 -20.29 6.41 11.39
N ALA A 128 -20.45 5.28 12.08
CA ALA A 128 -21.27 5.17 13.29
C ALA A 128 -20.55 5.64 14.56
N VAL A 129 -19.21 5.72 14.54
CA VAL A 129 -18.42 6.17 15.69
C VAL A 129 -18.52 7.70 15.83
N ASP A 130 -18.80 8.16 17.05
CA ASP A 130 -18.85 9.58 17.37
C ASP A 130 -17.49 10.28 17.17
N ASP A 131 -17.50 11.55 16.76
CA ASP A 131 -16.32 12.33 16.40
C ASP A 131 -15.29 12.39 17.55
N ASP A 132 -15.74 12.44 18.80
CA ASP A 132 -14.85 12.51 19.98
C ASP A 132 -14.17 11.16 20.27
N ASN A 133 -14.79 10.06 19.87
CA ASN A 133 -14.30 8.69 20.09
C ASN A 133 -13.54 8.12 18.89
N PHE A 134 -13.63 8.79 17.73
CA PHE A 134 -13.08 8.32 16.47
C PHE A 134 -11.57 8.07 16.55
N ARG A 135 -10.82 9.01 17.13
CA ARG A 135 -9.36 8.87 17.31
C ARG A 135 -9.02 7.62 18.11
N THR A 136 -9.75 7.34 19.19
CA THR A 136 -9.52 6.16 20.04
C THR A 136 -9.76 4.86 19.27
N ILE A 137 -10.78 4.80 18.42
CA ILE A 137 -11.09 3.59 17.63
C ILE A 137 -10.04 3.34 16.55
N VAL A 138 -9.60 4.39 15.83
CA VAL A 138 -8.66 4.25 14.72
C VAL A 138 -7.21 4.05 15.20
N SER A 139 -6.86 4.63 16.35
CA SER A 139 -5.54 4.43 16.99
C SER A 139 -5.47 3.17 17.86
N ALA A 140 -6.60 2.57 18.21
CA ALA A 140 -6.62 1.35 18.99
C ALA A 140 -5.98 0.19 18.20
N ARG A 141 -4.84 -0.29 18.69
CA ARG A 141 -4.21 -1.56 18.26
C ARG A 141 -5.02 -2.81 18.69
N GLY A 142 -6.24 -2.61 19.17
CA GLY A 142 -7.16 -3.66 19.59
C GLY A 142 -7.85 -4.38 18.42
N PRO A 143 -8.77 -5.31 18.72
CA PRO A 143 -9.44 -6.14 17.71
C PRO A 143 -10.10 -5.34 16.58
N THR A 144 -10.69 -4.19 16.91
CA THR A 144 -11.36 -3.30 15.94
C THR A 144 -10.37 -2.62 14.98
N GLY A 145 -9.23 -2.15 15.47
CA GLY A 145 -8.18 -1.58 14.61
C GLY A 145 -7.54 -2.62 13.71
N LYS A 146 -7.29 -3.84 14.23
CA LYS A 146 -6.83 -4.98 13.42
C LYS A 146 -7.84 -5.35 12.33
N LEU A 147 -9.14 -5.35 12.64
CA LEU A 147 -10.19 -5.60 11.66
C LEU A 147 -10.22 -4.52 10.56
N ALA A 148 -9.92 -3.27 10.93
CA ALA A 148 -9.83 -2.15 9.99
C ALA A 148 -8.56 -2.17 9.11
N MET A 149 -7.61 -3.08 9.36
CA MET A 149 -6.45 -3.32 8.49
C MET A 149 -6.71 -4.41 7.44
N ILE A 150 -7.73 -5.27 7.60
CA ILE A 150 -8.04 -6.33 6.64
C ILE A 150 -8.21 -5.80 5.20
N PRO A 151 -8.93 -4.68 4.95
CA PRO A 151 -9.00 -4.12 3.60
C PRO A 151 -7.65 -3.71 3.03
N ASP A 152 -6.69 -3.32 3.88
CA ASP A 152 -5.34 -2.92 3.48
C ASP A 152 -4.53 -4.10 2.95
N TYR A 153 -4.65 -5.27 3.58
CA TYR A 153 -4.02 -6.47 3.07
C TYR A 153 -4.68 -6.95 1.78
N LEU A 154 -6.01 -6.88 1.71
CA LEU A 154 -6.75 -7.32 0.53
C LEU A 154 -6.53 -6.43 -0.71
N VAL A 155 -6.30 -5.12 -0.55
CA VAL A 155 -5.95 -4.27 -1.71
C VAL A 155 -4.62 -4.67 -2.32
N VAL A 156 -3.63 -5.00 -1.49
CA VAL A 156 -2.32 -5.43 -1.99
C VAL A 156 -2.42 -6.79 -2.69
N CYS A 157 -3.12 -7.76 -2.09
CA CYS A 157 -3.39 -9.04 -2.74
C CYS A 157 -4.16 -8.87 -4.07
N SER A 158 -5.12 -7.94 -4.11
CA SER A 158 -5.88 -7.61 -5.32
C SER A 158 -4.97 -7.07 -6.44
N MET A 159 -4.06 -6.13 -6.13
CA MET A 159 -3.15 -5.53 -7.11
C MET A 159 -2.17 -6.55 -7.71
N TYR A 160 -1.45 -7.30 -6.86
CA TYR A 160 -0.52 -8.32 -7.34
C TYR A 160 -1.25 -9.46 -8.07
N GLY A 161 -2.36 -9.92 -7.49
CA GLY A 161 -3.16 -10.98 -8.08
C GLY A 161 -3.74 -10.61 -9.45
N MET A 162 -4.23 -9.38 -9.62
CA MET A 162 -4.67 -8.85 -10.91
C MET A 162 -3.50 -8.81 -11.91
N ALA A 163 -2.34 -8.27 -11.54
CA ALA A 163 -1.19 -8.20 -12.42
C ALA A 163 -0.72 -9.57 -12.90
N THR A 164 -0.69 -10.56 -11.99
CA THR A 164 -0.40 -11.95 -12.32
C THR A 164 -1.45 -12.52 -13.27
N TRP A 165 -2.74 -12.39 -12.94
CA TRP A 165 -3.81 -12.95 -13.77
C TRP A 165 -3.85 -12.33 -15.17
N TRP A 166 -3.69 -11.02 -15.29
CA TRP A 166 -3.63 -10.34 -16.58
C TRP A 166 -2.41 -10.77 -17.40
N SER A 167 -1.28 -10.99 -16.76
CA SER A 167 -0.09 -11.54 -17.43
C SER A 167 -0.37 -12.94 -17.98
N MET A 168 -1.05 -13.80 -17.22
CA MET A 168 -1.46 -15.13 -17.70
C MET A 168 -2.44 -15.04 -18.88
N LEU A 169 -3.40 -14.11 -18.84
CA LEU A 169 -4.34 -13.89 -19.95
C LEU A 169 -3.61 -13.51 -21.24
N LEU A 170 -2.65 -12.59 -21.16
CA LEU A 170 -1.85 -12.16 -22.30
C LEU A 170 -1.06 -13.34 -22.90
N ILE A 171 -0.42 -14.15 -22.05
CA ILE A 171 0.34 -15.33 -22.49
C ILE A 171 -0.57 -16.37 -23.16
N VAL A 172 -1.78 -16.56 -22.66
CA VAL A 172 -2.73 -17.53 -23.22
C VAL A 172 -3.31 -17.06 -24.55
N HIS A 173 -3.59 -15.76 -24.72
CA HIS A 173 -4.34 -15.23 -25.86
C HIS A 173 -3.48 -14.68 -27.00
N ILE A 174 -2.22 -14.30 -26.73
CA ILE A 174 -1.36 -13.66 -27.73
C ILE A 174 -0.35 -14.68 -28.29
N ARG A 175 -0.34 -14.84 -29.62
CA ARG A 175 0.58 -15.74 -30.31
C ARG A 175 2.00 -15.20 -30.47
N ASP A 176 2.17 -13.88 -30.43
CA ASP A 176 3.49 -13.24 -30.46
C ASP A 176 4.11 -13.21 -29.06
N LEU A 177 5.03 -14.14 -28.82
CA LEU A 177 5.74 -14.28 -27.54
C LEU A 177 6.58 -13.05 -27.20
N VAL A 178 7.19 -12.38 -28.18
CA VAL A 178 8.07 -11.24 -27.91
C VAL A 178 7.24 -10.02 -27.49
N GLY A 179 6.18 -9.71 -28.26
CA GLY A 179 5.25 -8.65 -27.91
C GLY A 179 4.60 -8.88 -26.53
N THR A 180 4.22 -10.13 -26.24
CA THR A 180 3.65 -10.51 -24.94
C THR A 180 4.62 -10.26 -23.79
N LEU A 181 5.88 -10.69 -23.93
CA LEU A 181 6.90 -10.50 -22.90
C LEU A 181 7.18 -9.02 -22.63
N VAL A 182 7.18 -8.18 -23.68
CA VAL A 182 7.34 -6.72 -23.52
C VAL A 182 6.17 -6.12 -22.73
N ILE A 183 4.93 -6.50 -23.05
CA ILE A 183 3.73 -5.98 -22.36
C ILE A 183 3.69 -6.46 -20.91
N VAL A 184 3.95 -7.75 -20.66
CA VAL A 184 4.02 -8.32 -19.31
C VAL A 184 5.13 -7.63 -18.51
N GLY A 185 6.32 -7.46 -19.10
CA GLY A 185 7.42 -6.73 -18.47
C GLY A 185 7.04 -5.29 -18.12
N ALA A 186 6.39 -4.57 -19.02
CA ALA A 186 5.92 -3.21 -18.78
C ALA A 186 4.86 -3.15 -17.68
N LEU A 187 3.90 -4.07 -17.66
CA LEU A 187 2.85 -4.15 -16.64
C LEU A 187 3.47 -4.39 -15.25
N LEU A 188 4.37 -5.38 -15.14
CA LEU A 188 5.06 -5.68 -13.89
C LEU A 188 5.92 -4.50 -13.42
N LEU A 189 6.62 -3.82 -14.33
CA LEU A 189 7.40 -2.63 -14.01
C LEU A 189 6.51 -1.49 -13.50
N ILE A 190 5.37 -1.22 -14.13
CA ILE A 190 4.44 -0.18 -13.69
C ILE A 190 3.90 -0.49 -12.29
N VAL A 191 3.42 -1.72 -12.06
CA VAL A 191 2.88 -2.13 -10.75
C VAL A 191 3.95 -2.03 -9.68
N THR A 192 5.15 -2.57 -9.95
CA THR A 192 6.28 -2.54 -9.02
C THR A 192 6.71 -1.10 -8.72
N PHE A 193 6.77 -0.24 -9.75
CA PHE A 193 7.11 1.17 -9.59
C PHE A 193 6.08 1.91 -8.75
N LEU A 194 4.78 1.70 -8.97
CA LEU A 194 3.71 2.35 -8.21
C LEU A 194 3.75 1.95 -6.73
N VAL A 195 3.89 0.66 -6.44
CA VAL A 195 4.00 0.16 -5.06
C VAL A 195 5.26 0.72 -4.37
N SER A 196 6.40 0.68 -5.07
CA SER A 196 7.68 1.18 -4.54
C SER A 196 7.65 2.70 -4.32
N TYR A 197 7.02 3.44 -5.23
CA TYR A 197 6.86 4.90 -5.10
C TYR A 197 5.96 5.27 -3.92
N SER A 198 4.85 4.55 -3.73
CA SER A 198 3.96 4.75 -2.58
C SER A 198 4.68 4.48 -1.25
N SER A 199 5.47 3.40 -1.17
CA SER A 199 6.32 3.09 -0.01
C SER A 199 7.36 4.18 0.25
N TYR A 200 8.01 4.66 -0.81
CA TYR A 200 9.00 5.73 -0.73
C TYR A 200 8.39 7.03 -0.16
N ALA A 201 7.23 7.44 -0.68
CA ALA A 201 6.53 8.62 -0.18
C ALA A 201 6.13 8.47 1.30
N ALA A 202 5.60 7.30 1.68
CA ALA A 202 5.23 6.99 3.06
C ALA A 202 6.43 7.13 4.01
N ARG A 203 7.58 6.57 3.62
CA ARG A 203 8.81 6.59 4.44
C ARG A 203 9.39 7.99 4.60
N ILE A 204 9.33 8.83 3.56
CA ILE A 204 9.74 10.23 3.70
C ILE A 204 8.89 10.92 4.76
N ILE A 205 7.57 10.80 4.67
CA ILE A 205 6.64 11.49 5.57
C ILE A 205 6.77 10.95 7.01
N TYR A 206 6.89 9.63 7.16
CA TYR A 206 7.04 9.00 8.45
C TYR A 206 8.38 9.36 9.12
N HIS A 207 9.51 9.09 8.47
CA HIS A 207 10.83 9.29 9.07
C HIS A 207 11.25 10.76 9.15
N SER A 208 10.70 11.64 8.32
CA SER A 208 10.91 13.09 8.51
C SER A 208 10.11 13.66 9.68
N GLY A 209 9.09 12.93 10.18
CA GLY A 209 8.15 13.44 11.16
C GLY A 209 7.24 14.55 10.62
N ALA A 210 7.18 14.78 9.30
CA ALA A 210 6.37 15.83 8.67
C ALA A 210 4.87 15.70 8.94
N HIS A 211 4.44 14.51 9.36
CA HIS A 211 3.08 14.23 9.75
C HIS A 211 2.77 14.64 11.20
N LYS A 212 3.76 15.05 12.01
CA LYS A 212 3.50 15.45 13.39
C LYS A 212 2.89 16.86 13.44
N PRO A 213 1.98 17.13 14.39
CA PRO A 213 1.35 18.44 14.52
C PRO A 213 2.31 19.50 15.06
N GLU A 214 3.40 19.07 15.69
CA GLU A 214 4.51 19.92 16.11
C GLU A 214 5.32 20.36 14.87
N SER A 215 5.72 21.63 14.82
CA SER A 215 6.58 22.11 13.73
C SER A 215 7.88 21.29 13.73
N ILE A 216 8.09 20.53 12.65
CA ILE A 216 9.35 19.82 12.40
C ILE A 216 10.56 20.77 12.37
N PHE A 217 10.33 22.07 12.17
CA PHE A 217 11.36 23.10 12.18
C PHE A 217 11.40 23.91 13.49
N SER A 218 10.70 23.48 14.55
CA SER A 218 10.64 24.19 15.83
C SER A 218 12.01 24.42 16.48
N GLU A 219 12.98 23.54 16.21
CA GLU A 219 14.36 23.64 16.69
C GLU A 219 15.30 24.40 15.72
N MET A 220 14.83 24.76 14.52
CA MET A 220 15.62 25.47 13.53
C MET A 220 15.50 26.99 13.69
N ALA A 221 16.61 27.71 13.52
CA ALA A 221 16.59 29.17 13.52
C ALA A 221 15.73 29.67 12.34
N SER A 222 15.05 30.80 12.53
CA SER A 222 14.14 31.35 11.51
C SER A 222 14.81 31.66 10.17
N GLU A 223 16.13 31.85 10.18
CA GLU A 223 16.94 32.14 8.99
C GLU A 223 17.20 30.90 8.12
N ASP A 224 17.16 29.71 8.74
CA ASP A 224 17.42 28.39 8.14
C ASP A 224 16.13 27.67 7.68
N LEU A 225 14.97 28.32 7.84
CA LEU A 225 13.70 27.78 7.37
C LEU A 225 13.68 27.66 5.84
N PRO A 226 13.04 26.60 5.28
CA PRO A 226 12.91 26.44 3.85
C PRO A 226 12.20 27.64 3.22
N ARG A 227 12.81 28.24 2.21
CA ARG A 227 12.25 29.38 1.46
C ARG A 227 11.59 28.95 0.16
N SER A 228 11.79 27.71 -0.25
CA SER A 228 11.16 27.11 -1.43
C SER A 228 10.66 25.68 -1.19
N HIS A 229 9.73 25.21 -2.03
CA HIS A 229 9.26 23.83 -2.01
C HIS A 229 10.39 22.81 -2.27
N GLU A 230 11.39 23.20 -3.05
CA GLU A 230 12.53 22.34 -3.35
C GLU A 230 13.44 22.17 -2.12
N GLU A 231 13.73 23.27 -1.40
CA GLU A 231 14.48 23.23 -0.13
C GLU A 231 13.73 22.45 0.95
N LEU A 232 12.40 22.62 1.04
CA LEU A 232 11.57 21.85 1.95
C LEU A 232 11.66 20.34 1.63
N GLY A 233 11.53 19.97 0.36
CA GLY A 233 11.64 18.58 -0.08
C GLY A 233 13.01 17.97 0.21
N GLN A 234 14.09 18.73 0.03
CA GLN A 234 15.45 18.28 0.35
C GLN A 234 15.66 18.08 1.85
N MET A 235 15.19 19.00 2.70
CA MET A 235 15.30 18.87 4.15
C MET A 235 14.49 17.69 4.71
N LEU A 236 13.26 17.49 4.20
CA LEU A 236 12.45 16.33 4.56
C LEU A 236 13.14 15.02 4.18
N MET A 237 13.71 14.97 2.98
CA MET A 237 14.46 13.81 2.49
C MET A 237 15.67 13.49 3.37
N GLU A 238 16.47 14.50 3.71
CA GLU A 238 17.67 14.32 4.51
C GLU A 238 17.35 13.83 5.93
N ARG A 239 16.33 14.42 6.55
CA ARG A 239 15.85 13.98 7.86
C ARG A 239 15.34 12.54 7.82
N ALA A 240 14.55 12.20 6.81
CA ALA A 240 14.06 10.83 6.62
C ALA A 240 15.20 9.83 6.43
N LEU A 241 16.25 10.18 5.69
CA LEU A 241 17.43 9.31 5.50
C LEU A 241 18.24 9.13 6.78
N ASN A 242 18.40 10.19 7.57
CA ASN A 242 19.14 10.16 8.83
C ASN A 242 18.42 9.35 9.91
N ASP A 243 17.09 9.44 9.97
CA ASP A 243 16.28 8.65 10.89
C ASP A 243 16.17 7.18 10.43
N ALA A 244 15.90 6.93 9.15
CA ALA A 244 15.83 5.58 8.60
C ALA A 244 17.11 4.77 8.82
N GLN A 245 18.29 5.40 8.81
CA GLN A 245 19.55 4.72 9.15
C GLN A 245 19.61 4.19 10.59
N LYS A 246 18.83 4.75 11.50
CA LYS A 246 18.79 4.38 12.91
C LYS A 246 17.63 3.44 13.24
N THR A 247 16.53 3.49 12.48
CA THR A 247 15.24 2.90 12.88
C THR A 247 14.59 2.00 11.83
N MET A 248 15.23 1.73 10.68
CA MET A 248 14.61 0.91 9.62
C MET A 248 14.30 -0.51 10.10
N GLU A 249 13.03 -0.76 10.41
CA GLU A 249 12.46 -2.10 10.48
C GLU A 249 11.93 -2.50 9.08
N PRO A 250 12.09 -3.77 8.66
CA PRO A 250 11.50 -4.26 7.43
C PRO A 250 9.96 -4.24 7.53
N LEU A 251 9.30 -3.47 6.66
CA LEU A 251 7.83 -3.35 6.55
C LEU A 251 7.18 -4.55 5.85
N ASN A 252 7.75 -5.74 6.00
CA ASN A 252 7.17 -6.92 5.39
C ASN A 252 5.90 -7.31 6.17
N ILE A 253 4.85 -7.74 5.46
CA ILE A 253 3.58 -8.11 6.10
C ILE A 253 3.78 -9.21 7.17
N GLY A 254 4.73 -10.12 6.98
CA GLY A 254 5.02 -11.21 7.91
C GLY A 254 5.60 -10.74 9.25
N SER A 255 6.62 -9.88 9.26
CA SER A 255 7.21 -9.27 10.46
C SER A 255 6.21 -8.37 11.16
N GLN A 256 5.31 -7.73 10.40
CA GLN A 256 4.24 -6.92 10.95
C GLN A 256 3.18 -7.79 11.65
N ILE A 257 2.76 -8.89 11.02
CA ILE A 257 1.86 -9.89 11.61
C ILE A 257 2.50 -10.48 12.86
N GLU A 258 3.78 -10.84 12.81
CA GLU A 258 4.54 -11.37 13.94
C GLU A 258 4.57 -10.36 15.10
N LYS A 259 4.91 -9.09 14.84
CA LYS A 259 4.90 -8.02 15.85
C LYS A 259 3.50 -7.77 16.42
N ASP A 260 2.45 -7.85 15.59
CA ASP A 260 1.08 -7.72 16.05
C ASP A 260 0.59 -8.96 16.82
N LEU A 261 1.18 -10.14 16.59
CA LEU A 261 0.95 -11.39 17.30
C LEU A 261 1.70 -11.43 18.64
N GLU A 262 2.95 -11.00 18.69
CA GLU A 262 3.75 -10.84 19.92
C GLU A 262 3.07 -9.87 20.90
N ASN A 263 2.51 -8.76 20.39
CA ASN A 263 1.72 -7.82 21.18
C ASN A 263 0.38 -8.41 21.68
N THR A 264 -0.02 -9.61 21.25
CA THR A 264 -1.17 -10.35 21.77
C THR A 264 -0.81 -11.46 22.76
N GLU A 265 0.47 -11.80 22.98
CA GLU A 265 0.83 -12.84 23.97
C GLU A 265 0.52 -12.41 25.42
N GLY A 266 0.56 -11.10 25.70
CA GLY A 266 0.11 -10.52 26.97
C GLY A 266 -1.40 -10.63 27.24
N TRP A 267 -2.19 -11.14 26.28
CA TRP A 267 -3.63 -11.37 26.41
C TRP A 267 -4.01 -12.81 26.76
N SER A 268 -3.04 -13.74 26.81
CA SER A 268 -3.28 -15.06 27.39
C SER A 268 -3.40 -14.95 28.92
N SER A 269 -4.55 -14.43 29.37
CA SER A 269 -4.97 -14.59 30.75
C SER A 269 -5.14 -16.08 31.01
N SER A 270 -4.10 -16.69 31.57
CA SER A 270 -4.24 -17.97 32.25
C SER A 270 -5.35 -17.80 33.28
N PRO A 271 -6.45 -18.58 33.20
CA PRO A 271 -7.48 -18.50 34.21
C PRO A 271 -6.87 -18.97 35.54
N LYS A 272 -6.91 -18.10 36.55
CA LYS A 272 -6.69 -18.48 37.95
C LYS A 272 -8.01 -18.96 38.54
#